data_AF-A0A1G1NND0-F1
#
_entry.id   AF-A0A1G1NND0-F1
#
_cell.length_a   1.000
_cell.length_b   1.000
_cell.length_c   1.000
_cell.angle_alpha   90.00
_cell.angle_beta   90.00
_cell.angle_gamma   90.00
#
_symmetry.space_group_name_H-M   'P 1'
#
loop_
_entity.id
_entity.type
_entity.pdbx_description
1 polymer ?
#
loop_
_entity_poly.entity_id
_entity_poly.type
_entity_poly.pdbx_seq_one_letter_code
_entity_poly.pdbx_strand_id
1 'polypeptide(L)' 'MMRERLSIDVYPEEHKRIKAYAALHGETIREYVIRSVRERLRQEAEERELSALAMDLNQDPILRELWDNEKDAAYDKI' A
#
# COMPACT_ATOMS: atom_id res chain seq x y z
N MET A 1 19.18 18.54 5.02
CA MET A 1 19.05 17.09 4.84
C MET A 1 20.03 16.63 3.77
N MET A 2 20.84 15.60 4.05
CA MET A 2 21.81 15.06 3.10
C MET A 2 21.06 14.16 2.10
N ARG A 3 21.27 14.39 0.79
CA ARG A 3 20.69 13.54 -0.26
C ARG A 3 21.73 12.49 -0.64
N GLU A 4 21.38 11.23 -0.48
CA GLU A 4 22.20 10.10 -0.93
C GLU A 4 21.85 9.75 -2.39
N ARG A 5 22.87 9.35 -3.17
CA ARG A 5 22.68 8.95 -4.57
C ARG A 5 22.49 7.44 -4.62
N LEU A 6 21.33 7.01 -5.08
CA LEU A 6 21.04 5.62 -5.43
C LEU A 6 21.11 5.46 -6.95
N SER A 7 21.90 4.50 -7.43
CA SER A 7 21.94 4.10 -8.85
C SER A 7 21.19 2.77 -8.98
N ILE A 8 20.31 2.67 -9.97
CA ILE A 8 19.48 1.48 -10.21
C ILE A 8 19.64 1.12 -11.68
N ASP A 9 20.09 -0.11 -11.93
CA ASP A 9 20.10 -0.67 -13.27
C ASP A 9 18.70 -1.17 -13.60
N VAL A 10 18.16 -0.72 -14.73
CA VAL A 10 16.82 -1.08 -15.21
C VAL A 10 16.92 -1.54 -16.66
N TYR A 11 16.05 -2.45 -17.06
CA TYR A 11 15.97 -2.84 -18.46
C TYR A 11 15.48 -1.66 -19.31
N PRO A 12 15.86 -1.58 -20.60
CA PRO A 12 15.44 -0.50 -21.48
C PRO A 12 13.92 -0.33 -21.56
N GLU A 13 13.16 -1.44 -21.52
CA GLU A 13 11.70 -1.42 -21.56
C GLU A 13 11.09 -0.85 -20.27
N GLU A 14 11.68 -1.15 -19.12
CA GLU A 14 11.25 -0.58 -17.84
C GLU A 14 11.52 0.92 -17.80
N HIS A 15 12.70 1.34 -18.25
CA HIS A 15 13.04 2.75 -18.36
C HIS A 15 12.05 3.53 -19.25
N LYS A 16 11.66 2.96 -20.40
CA LYS A 16 10.64 3.56 -21.29
C LYS A 16 9.31 3.70 -20.57
N ARG A 17 8.85 2.67 -19.87
CA ARG A 17 7.60 2.70 -19.10
C ARG A 17 7.65 3.75 -18.00
N ILE A 18 8.69 3.76 -17.18
CA ILE A 18 8.88 4.74 -16.10
C ILE A 18 8.83 6.16 -16.68
N LYS A 19 9.55 6.41 -17.78
CA LYS A 19 9.54 7.71 -18.44
C LYS A 19 8.15 8.12 -18.94
N ALA A 20 7.40 7.20 -19.54
CA ALA A 20 6.06 7.46 -20.03
C ALA A 20 5.08 7.82 -18.90
N TYR A 21 5.11 7.06 -17.79
CA TYR A 21 4.25 7.35 -16.65
C TYR A 21 4.67 8.63 -15.92
N ALA A 22 5.97 8.88 -15.74
CA ALA A 22 6.45 10.14 -15.18
C ALA A 22 5.94 11.34 -16.00
N ALA A 23 6.03 11.27 -17.33
CA ALA A 23 5.49 12.30 -18.22
C ALA A 23 3.96 12.45 -18.12
N LEU A 24 3.22 11.34 -18.01
CA LEU A 24 1.77 11.34 -17.83
C LEU A 24 1.34 12.08 -16.55
N HIS A 25 2.12 11.95 -15.48
CA HIS A 25 1.88 12.62 -14.21
C HIS A 25 2.50 14.03 -14.12
N GLY A 26 3.21 14.48 -15.15
CA GLY A 26 3.92 15.77 -15.14
C GLY A 26 5.11 15.82 -14.19
N GLU A 27 5.68 14.66 -13.85
CA GLU A 27 6.75 14.48 -12.87
C GLU A 27 8.07 14.16 -13.58
N THR A 28 9.21 14.49 -12.93
CA THR A 28 10.49 13.94 -13.36
C THR A 28 10.56 12.43 -13.04
N ILE A 29 11.39 11.68 -13.76
CA ILE A 29 11.63 10.25 -13.47
C ILE A 29 12.00 10.02 -12.00
N ARG A 30 12.82 10.91 -11.43
CA ARG A 30 13.21 10.82 -10.01
C ARG A 30 12.00 10.97 -9.08
N GLU A 31 11.19 11.99 -9.30
CA GLU A 31 10.01 12.26 -8.47
C GLU A 31 9.01 11.12 -8.55
N TYR A 32 8.72 10.65 -9.77
CA TYR A 32 7.84 9.53 -10.01
C TYR A 32 8.31 8.28 -9.26
N VAL A 33 9.58 7.90 -9.42
CA VAL A 33 10.15 6.71 -8.74
C VAL A 33 10.06 6.83 -7.22
N ILE A 34 10.46 7.97 -6.65
CA ILE A 34 10.41 8.18 -5.20
C ILE A 34 8.97 8.18 -4.68
N ARG A 35 8.04 8.79 -5.40
CA ARG A 35 6.61 8.78 -5.05
C ARG A 35 6.07 7.36 -5.07
N SER A 36 6.30 6.60 -6.14
CA SER A 36 5.84 5.21 -6.25
C SER A 36 6.40 4.32 -5.13
N VAL A 37 7.68 4.48 -4.76
CA VAL A 37 8.28 3.74 -3.65
C VAL A 37 7.61 4.10 -2.31
N ARG A 38 7.36 5.39 -2.06
CA ARG A 38 6.68 5.84 -0.84
C ARG A 38 5.24 5.33 -0.75
N GLU A 39 4.50 5.39 -1.85
CA GLU A 39 3.14 4.88 -1.94
C GLU A 39 3.12 3.38 -1.65
N ARG A 40 4.06 2.62 -2.23
CA ARG A 40 4.17 1.18 -1.95
C ARG A 40 4.49 0.88 -0.49
N LEU A 41 5.46 1.59 0.10
CA LEU A 41 5.80 1.41 1.51
C LEU A 41 4.62 1.75 2.43
N ARG A 42 3.84 2.79 2.09
CA ARG A 42 2.64 3.16 2.84
C ARG A 42 1.58 2.05 2.76
N GLN A 43 1.31 1.54 1.56
CA GLN A 43 0.38 0.43 1.36
C GLN A 43 0.80 -0.82 2.14
N GLU A 44 2.07 -1.20 2.09
CA GLU A 44 2.58 -2.36 2.84
C GLU A 44 2.51 -2.17 4.37
N ALA A 45 2.69 -0.94 4.85
CA ALA A 45 2.50 -0.63 6.27
C ALA A 45 1.02 -0.72 6.68
N GLU A 46 0.12 -0.12 5.89
CA GLU A 46 -1.33 -0.18 6.09
C GLU A 46 -1.81 -1.64 6.09
N GLU A 47 -1.36 -2.46 5.14
CA GLU A 47 -1.71 -3.90 5.07
C GLU A 47 -1.21 -4.67 6.31
N ARG A 48 0.00 -4.38 6.79
CA ARG A 48 0.53 -5.03 8.01
C ARG A 48 -0.24 -4.62 9.25
N GLU A 49 -0.60 -3.35 9.39
CA GLU A 49 -1.41 -2.84 10.50
C GLU A 49 -2.80 -3.47 10.51
N LEU A 50 -3.47 -3.54 9.34
CA LEU A 50 -4.75 -4.22 9.20
C LEU A 50 -4.64 -5.70 9.55
N SER A 51 -3.58 -6.38 9.10
CA SER A 51 -3.34 -7.78 9.44
C SER A 51 -3.10 -7.98 10.94
N ALA A 52 -2.36 -7.09 11.59
CA ALA A 52 -2.10 -7.16 13.03
C ALA A 52 -3.38 -6.92 13.84
N LEU A 53 -4.20 -5.94 13.45
CA LEU A 53 -5.50 -5.66 14.07
C LEU A 53 -6.46 -6.85 13.90
N ALA A 54 -6.52 -7.45 12.72
CA ALA A 54 -7.34 -8.64 12.48
C ALA A 54 -6.88 -9.86 13.29
N MET A 55 -5.57 -10.00 13.54
CA MET A 55 -5.05 -11.02 14.44
C MET A 55 -5.45 -10.76 15.89
N ASP A 56 -5.34 -9.51 16.35
CA ASP A 56 -5.69 -9.10 17.73
C ASP A 56 -7.19 -9.29 18.02
N LEU A 57 -8.06 -8.91 17.07
CA LEU A 57 -9.50 -9.15 17.13
C LEU A 57 -9.87 -10.64 17.20
N ASN A 58 -9.06 -11.52 16.62
CA ASN A 58 -9.27 -12.97 16.72
C ASN A 58 -8.81 -13.54 18.08
N GLN A 59 -7.98 -12.81 18.82
CA GLN A 59 -7.47 -13.23 20.13
C GLN A 59 -8.28 -12.69 21.31
N ASP A 60 -9.07 -11.63 21.13
CA ASP A 60 -10.02 -11.14 22.14
C ASP A 60 -11.42 -11.77 21.94
N PRO A 61 -11.84 -12.72 22.81
CA PRO A 61 -13.10 -13.43 22.66
C PRO A 61 -14.34 -12.53 22.79
N ILE A 62 -14.24 -11.39 23.48
CA ILE A 62 -15.37 -10.47 23.69
C ILE A 62 -15.56 -9.59 22.44
N LEU A 63 -14.47 -9.09 21.86
CA LEU A 63 -14.52 -8.31 20.63
C LEU A 63 -14.94 -9.16 19.43
N ARG A 64 -14.54 -10.43 19.40
CA ARG A 64 -14.99 -11.39 18.38
C ARG A 64 -16.50 -11.61 18.44
N GLU A 65 -17.08 -11.78 19.62
CA GLU A 65 -18.53 -11.97 19.81
C GLU A 65 -19.35 -10.72 19.44
N LEU A 66 -18.80 -9.53 19.67
CA LEU A 66 -19.42 -8.26 19.26
C LEU A 66 -19.35 -8.00 17.74
N TRP A 67 -18.31 -8.51 17.07
CA TRP A 67 -18.14 -8.42 15.62
C TRP A 67 -18.95 -9.50 14.88
N ASP A 68 -19.13 -10.67 15.48
CA ASP A 68 -19.96 -11.78 14.98
C ASP A 68 -21.46 -11.55 15.30
N ASN A 69 -21.92 -10.31 15.11
CA ASN A 69 -23.27 -9.91 15.43
C ASN A 69 -24.23 -10.33 14.31
N GLU A 70 -25.17 -11.23 14.62
CA GLU A 70 -26.20 -11.71 13.70
C GLU A 70 -27.03 -10.59 13.03
N LYS A 71 -27.06 -9.38 13.62
CA LYS A 71 -27.77 -8.23 13.04
C LYS A 71 -27.08 -7.66 11.79
N ASP A 72 -25.76 -7.81 11.66
CA ASP A 72 -25.01 -7.28 10.53
C ASP A 72 -25.03 -8.23 9.31
N ALA A 73 -25.39 -9.51 9.51
CA ALA A 73 -25.63 -10.48 8.43
C ALA A 73 -26.79 -10.10 7.48
N ALA A 74 -27.60 -9.10 7.84
CA ALA A 74 -28.62 -8.52 6.98
C ALA A 74 -28.02 -7.70 5.82
N TYR A 75 -26.76 -7.26 5.93
CA TYR A 75 -26.08 -6.46 4.91
C TYR A 75 -25.21 -7.29 3.96
N ASP A 76 -24.90 -8.55 4.28
CA ASP A 76 -24.14 -9.47 3.41
C ASP A 76 -24.92 -9.95 2.17
N LYS A 77 -26.23 -9.67 2.10
CA LYS A 77 -27.13 -10.14 1.04
C LYS A 77 -27.51 -9.07 -0.01
N ILE A 78 -26.84 -7.92 0.00
CA ILE A 78 -27.00 -6.86 -1.01
C ILE A 78 -25.80 -6.88 -1.95
#